data_AF-I2J5F5-F1
#
_entry.id   AF-I2J5F5-F1
#
_cell.length_a   1.000
_cell.length_b   1.000
_cell.length_c   1.000
_cell.angle_alpha   90.00
_cell.angle_beta   90.00
_cell.angle_gamma   90.00
#
_symmetry.space_group_name_H-M   'P 1'
#
loop_
_entity.id
_entity.type
_entity.pdbx_description
1 polymer ?
#
loop_
_entity_poly.entity_id
_entity_poly.type
_entity_poly.pdbx_seq_one_letter_code
_entity_poly.pdbx_strand_id
1 'polypeptide(L)'
;MGPGVAELGGLVVIGTERMESQRIDLQIRGRSGRQGDPGLSKFFVSLEDDVIKKFGPSWVHRMYKEYSVADITQPQILEGRKYHRLVEKAQNASDSASRANRQRTLEYAESMNIQRDLIYKERNRLINGDRDLRDVLSEMIDEYIETILSENIKTREELFHYIVTNISFNIRELPLDLVIEDEQALRNFLIQIINNELNDKKTLLEPHDLYDQFLRVSMLKAIDDNWVEQVDYLQQLMMAIGGQTASQTNPIVEYYREAYMGFEAMKEQIRSDMVRNILMGLVQMGPKGEIVTHFP
;
A
#
# COMPACT_ATOMS: atom_id res chain seq x y z
N MET A 1 41.76 9.14 24.63
CA MET A 1 41.91 7.88 25.41
C MET A 1 42.17 8.19 26.88
N GLY A 2 42.03 7.22 27.79
CA GLY A 2 42.49 7.38 29.17
C GLY A 2 44.03 7.45 29.26
N PRO A 3 44.61 7.96 30.36
CA PRO A 3 46.06 8.03 30.54
C PRO A 3 46.72 6.63 30.44
N GLY A 4 47.88 6.52 29.80
CA GLY A 4 48.66 5.27 29.68
C GLY A 4 48.17 4.25 28.63
N VAL A 5 46.97 4.43 28.05
CA VAL A 5 46.41 3.48 27.07
C VAL A 5 47.18 3.49 25.74
N ALA A 6 47.70 4.65 25.33
CA ALA A 6 48.48 4.76 24.10
C ALA A 6 49.81 3.99 24.19
N GLU A 7 50.44 3.96 25.36
CA GLU A 7 51.69 3.24 25.62
C GLU A 7 51.51 1.71 25.57
N LEU A 8 50.29 1.23 25.85
CA LEU A 8 49.89 -0.17 25.75
C LEU A 8 49.47 -0.60 24.34
N GLY A 9 49.59 0.28 23.34
CA GLY A 9 49.21 0.00 21.95
C GLY A 9 47.78 0.37 21.58
N GLY A 10 47.03 1.00 22.50
CA GLY A 10 45.71 1.56 22.24
C GLY A 10 44.57 0.55 22.16
N LEU A 11 43.44 0.96 21.57
CA LEU A 11 42.23 0.13 21.52
C LEU A 11 42.41 -1.02 20.53
N VAL A 12 42.16 -2.25 21.00
CA VAL A 12 42.07 -3.45 20.16
C VAL A 12 40.61 -3.77 19.87
N VAL A 13 40.24 -3.79 18.60
CA VAL A 13 38.91 -4.19 18.12
C VAL A 13 39.01 -5.58 17.52
N ILE A 14 38.26 -6.53 18.09
CA ILE A 14 38.20 -7.90 17.61
C ILE A 14 36.82 -8.12 16.98
N GLY A 15 36.79 -8.35 15.66
CA GLY A 15 35.60 -8.81 14.96
C GLY A 15 35.54 -10.34 15.01
N THR A 16 34.42 -10.89 15.46
CA THR A 16 34.20 -12.33 15.58
C THR A 16 33.76 -12.99 14.28
N GLU A 17 33.23 -12.19 13.35
CA GLU A 17 32.72 -12.62 12.05
C GLU A 17 32.77 -11.44 11.06
N ARG A 18 32.40 -11.70 9.80
CA ARG A 18 32.22 -10.64 8.79
C ARG A 18 30.76 -10.29 8.63
N MET A 19 30.48 -8.99 8.62
CA MET A 19 29.13 -8.49 8.39
C MET A 19 28.71 -8.67 6.93
N GLU A 20 27.40 -8.59 6.67
CA GLU A 20 26.84 -8.66 5.32
C GLU A 20 27.34 -7.54 4.39
N SER A 21 27.82 -6.41 4.95
CA SER A 21 28.33 -5.26 4.20
C SER A 21 29.73 -4.86 4.64
N GLN A 22 30.61 -4.63 3.67
CA GLN A 22 31.99 -4.17 3.92
C GLN A 22 32.02 -2.84 4.69
N ARG A 23 31.02 -1.98 4.47
CA ARG A 23 30.91 -0.68 5.16
C ARG A 23 30.82 -0.85 6.67
N ILE A 24 30.08 -1.84 7.16
CA ILE A 24 29.90 -2.07 8.60
C ILE A 24 31.22 -2.56 9.21
N ASP A 25 31.93 -3.45 8.52
CA ASP A 25 33.27 -3.87 8.97
C ASP A 25 34.24 -2.69 9.06
N LEU A 26 34.24 -1.79 8.08
CA LEU A 26 35.07 -0.57 8.11
C LEU A 26 34.69 0.35 9.27
N GLN A 27 33.40 0.47 9.59
CA GLN A 27 32.93 1.23 10.76
C GLN A 27 33.41 0.62 12.09
N ILE A 28 33.40 -0.71 12.19
CA ILE A 28 33.93 -1.43 13.36
C ILE A 28 35.44 -1.21 13.49
N ARG A 29 36.20 -1.34 12.39
CA ARG A 29 37.65 -1.06 12.37
C ARG A 29 37.97 0.36 12.81
N GLY A 30 37.20 1.33 12.30
CA GLY A 30 37.34 2.75 12.61
C GLY A 30 37.02 3.14 14.06
N ARG A 31 36.59 2.20 14.91
CA ARG A 31 36.49 2.42 16.36
C ARG A 31 37.87 2.48 17.02
N SER A 32 38.86 1.77 16.47
CA SER A 32 40.28 1.90 16.85
C SER A 32 40.98 2.99 16.03
N GLY A 33 42.09 3.52 16.52
CA GLY A 33 42.93 4.44 15.74
C GLY A 33 42.40 5.87 15.57
N ARG A 34 41.54 6.34 16.48
CA ARG A 34 40.89 7.64 16.37
C ARG A 34 41.92 8.77 16.49
N GLN A 35 41.85 9.78 15.61
CA GLN A 35 42.73 10.96 15.61
C GLN A 35 44.25 10.63 15.58
N GLY A 36 44.63 9.46 15.02
CA GLY A 36 46.02 9.03 14.98
C GLY A 36 46.50 8.30 16.24
N ASP A 37 45.61 8.04 17.20
CA ASP A 37 45.90 7.17 18.34
C ASP A 37 46.37 5.78 17.85
N PRO A 38 47.25 5.08 18.58
CA PRO A 38 47.56 3.68 18.28
C PRO A 38 46.32 2.79 18.46
N GLY A 39 46.24 1.70 17.71
CA GLY A 39 45.14 0.75 17.80
C GLY A 39 45.29 -0.40 16.81
N LEU A 40 44.58 -1.49 17.07
CA LEU A 40 44.60 -2.69 16.26
C LEU A 40 43.17 -3.13 15.97
N SER A 41 42.88 -3.52 14.74
CA SER A 41 41.64 -4.20 14.39
C SER A 41 41.96 -5.55 13.77
N LYS A 42 41.40 -6.65 14.30
CA LYS A 42 41.55 -7.99 13.74
C LYS A 42 40.19 -8.67 13.63
N PHE A 43 39.91 -9.24 12.47
CA PHE A 43 38.67 -9.98 12.21
C PHE A 43 39.00 -11.46 12.09
N PHE A 44 38.24 -12.27 12.81
CA PHE A 44 38.17 -13.71 12.63
C PHE A 44 36.96 -14.02 11.76
N VAL A 45 37.11 -14.99 10.86
CA VAL A 45 36.09 -15.33 9.87
C VAL A 45 36.03 -16.84 9.79
N SER A 46 34.84 -17.41 9.94
CA SER A 46 34.61 -18.82 9.67
C SER A 46 33.96 -18.99 8.32
N LEU A 47 34.17 -20.15 7.69
CA LEU A 47 33.38 -20.53 6.51
C LEU A 47 31.90 -20.79 6.86
N GLU A 48 31.60 -20.86 8.15
CA GLU A 48 30.26 -21.01 8.70
C GLU A 48 29.55 -19.69 8.97
N ASP A 49 30.22 -18.55 8.75
CA ASP A 49 29.58 -17.24 8.93
C ASP A 49 28.39 -17.10 7.95
N ASP A 50 27.33 -16.42 8.40
CA ASP A 50 26.06 -16.33 7.64
C ASP A 50 26.25 -15.73 6.24
N VAL A 51 27.12 -14.72 6.11
CA VAL A 51 27.43 -14.11 4.81
C VAL A 51 28.06 -15.10 3.84
N ILE A 52 28.89 -16.02 4.32
CA ILE A 52 29.54 -17.05 3.50
C ILE A 52 28.56 -18.20 3.21
N LYS A 53 27.77 -18.63 4.19
CA LYS A 53 26.71 -19.64 3.98
C LYS A 53 25.69 -19.18 2.95
N LYS A 54 25.33 -17.90 2.93
CA LYS A 54 24.28 -17.37 2.05
C LYS A 54 24.77 -16.96 0.68
N PHE A 55 25.97 -16.38 0.59
CA PHE A 55 26.49 -15.77 -0.65
C PHE A 55 27.80 -16.39 -1.15
N GLY A 56 28.32 -17.40 -0.45
CA GLY A 56 29.51 -18.13 -0.85
C GLY A 56 29.26 -19.05 -2.06
N PRO A 57 30.30 -19.36 -2.84
CA PRO A 57 30.21 -20.28 -3.96
C PRO A 57 29.96 -21.73 -3.50
N SER A 58 29.41 -22.55 -4.39
CA SER A 58 28.96 -23.93 -4.11
C SER A 58 30.06 -24.86 -3.57
N TRP A 59 31.33 -24.64 -3.93
CA TRP A 59 32.44 -25.45 -3.42
C TRP A 59 32.67 -25.25 -1.91
N VAL A 60 32.36 -24.07 -1.36
CA VAL A 60 32.48 -23.81 0.09
C VAL A 60 31.45 -24.62 0.84
N HIS A 61 30.25 -24.74 0.29
CA HIS A 61 29.16 -25.52 0.86
C HIS A 61 29.50 -27.02 0.86
N ARG A 62 30.26 -27.49 -0.13
CA ARG A 62 30.76 -28.87 -0.19
C ARG A 62 31.83 -29.12 0.87
N MET A 63 32.82 -28.23 0.96
CA MET A 63 33.90 -28.32 1.94
C MET A 63 33.36 -28.26 3.38
N TYR A 64 32.29 -27.50 3.62
CA TYR A 64 31.54 -27.50 4.88
C TYR A 64 30.85 -28.85 5.15
N LYS A 65 30.12 -29.42 4.18
CA LYS A 65 29.46 -30.72 4.33
C LYS A 65 30.42 -31.89 4.59
N GLU A 66 31.64 -31.77 4.08
CA GLU A 66 32.72 -32.75 4.24
C GLU A 66 33.55 -32.52 5.51
N TYR A 67 33.37 -31.37 6.21
CA TYR A 67 34.05 -31.07 7.46
C TYR A 67 33.42 -31.88 8.60
N SER A 68 34.15 -32.88 9.10
CA SER A 68 33.60 -33.86 10.04
C SER A 68 33.76 -33.43 11.50
N VAL A 69 32.92 -33.96 12.40
CA VAL A 69 32.98 -33.68 13.86
C VAL A 69 34.34 -34.05 14.47
N ALA A 70 35.11 -34.95 13.84
CA ALA A 70 36.45 -35.34 14.27
C ALA A 70 37.51 -34.24 14.07
N ASP A 71 37.28 -33.30 13.14
CA ASP A 71 38.20 -32.21 12.80
C ASP A 71 38.01 -30.97 13.69
N ILE A 72 37.03 -30.99 14.61
CA ILE A 72 36.73 -29.89 15.53
C ILE A 72 37.82 -29.70 16.59
N THR A 73 38.57 -30.75 16.93
CA THR A 73 39.60 -30.69 17.99
C THR A 73 40.89 -29.98 17.57
N GLN A 74 41.10 -29.69 16.29
CA GLN A 74 42.25 -28.90 15.81
C GLN A 74 41.80 -27.83 14.81
N PRO A 75 41.70 -26.55 15.22
CA PRO A 75 41.30 -25.49 14.32
C PRO A 75 42.36 -25.31 13.21
N GLN A 76 41.97 -25.55 11.96
CA GLN A 76 42.83 -25.29 10.81
C GLN A 76 42.75 -23.82 10.41
N ILE A 77 43.87 -23.11 10.50
CA ILE A 77 43.93 -21.73 10.02
C ILE A 77 43.94 -21.72 8.49
N LEU A 78 42.94 -21.06 7.91
CA LEU A 78 42.78 -20.92 6.48
C LEU A 78 43.56 -19.71 5.96
N GLU A 79 44.86 -19.91 5.76
CA GLU A 79 45.76 -18.86 5.27
C GLU A 79 45.90 -18.95 3.76
N GLY A 80 45.25 -18.04 3.02
CA GLY A 80 45.38 -18.01 1.57
C GLY A 80 44.60 -16.90 0.89
N ARG A 81 45.17 -16.33 -0.18
CA ARG A 81 44.51 -15.28 -0.99
C ARG A 81 43.13 -15.70 -1.50
N LYS A 82 42.90 -17.00 -1.73
CA LYS A 82 41.60 -17.54 -2.14
C LYS A 82 40.50 -17.32 -1.10
N TYR A 83 40.83 -17.43 0.19
CA TYR A 83 39.87 -17.23 1.30
C TYR A 83 39.57 -15.75 1.53
N HIS A 84 40.58 -14.87 1.40
CA HIS A 84 40.33 -13.42 1.40
C HIS A 84 39.40 -12.99 0.27
N ARG A 85 39.64 -13.46 -0.96
CA ARG A 85 38.76 -13.17 -2.11
C ARG A 85 37.36 -13.78 -1.95
N LEU A 86 37.25 -14.92 -1.29
CA LEU A 86 35.95 -15.54 -0.98
C LEU A 86 35.09 -14.60 -0.14
N VAL A 87 35.64 -14.10 0.97
CA VAL A 87 34.94 -13.16 1.87
C VAL A 87 34.51 -11.91 1.12
N GLU A 88 35.44 -11.30 0.36
CA GLU A 88 35.15 -10.10 -0.44
C GLU A 88 34.03 -10.34 -1.47
N LYS A 89 34.05 -11.48 -2.17
CA LYS A 89 33.00 -11.84 -3.13
C LYS A 89 31.65 -12.05 -2.45
N ALA A 90 31.62 -12.73 -1.30
CA ALA A 90 30.40 -12.95 -0.54
C ALA A 90 29.77 -11.62 -0.07
N GLN A 91 30.59 -10.69 0.45
CA GLN A 91 30.12 -9.36 0.84
C GLN A 91 29.63 -8.53 -0.35
N ASN A 92 30.36 -8.54 -1.48
CA ASN A 92 29.93 -7.84 -2.69
C ASN A 92 28.62 -8.39 -3.25
N ALA A 93 28.40 -9.71 -3.18
CA ALA A 93 27.16 -10.35 -3.57
C ALA A 93 26.01 -9.96 -2.62
N SER A 94 26.26 -9.98 -1.31
CA SER A 94 25.32 -9.53 -0.28
C SER A 94 24.89 -8.06 -0.45
N ASP A 95 25.85 -7.15 -0.65
CA ASP A 95 25.60 -5.73 -0.89
C ASP A 95 24.83 -5.51 -2.21
N SER A 96 25.12 -6.32 -3.24
CA SER A 96 24.41 -6.25 -4.53
C SER A 96 22.97 -6.76 -4.42
N ALA A 97 22.75 -7.88 -3.71
CA ALA A 97 21.41 -8.38 -3.41
C ALA A 97 20.60 -7.38 -2.59
N SER A 98 21.21 -6.77 -1.57
CA SER A 98 20.60 -5.74 -0.74
C SER A 98 20.25 -4.47 -1.54
N ARG A 99 21.09 -4.07 -2.51
CA ARG A 99 20.78 -2.98 -3.44
C ARG A 99 19.59 -3.31 -4.33
N ALA A 100 19.59 -4.50 -4.95
CA ALA A 100 18.50 -4.94 -5.80
C ALA A 100 17.16 -5.02 -5.05
N ASN A 101 17.18 -5.55 -3.82
CA ASN A 101 15.98 -5.59 -2.97
C ASN A 101 15.44 -4.19 -2.66
N ARG A 102 16.32 -3.25 -2.28
CA ARG A 102 15.91 -1.86 -2.03
C ARG A 102 15.36 -1.17 -3.26
N GLN A 103 15.96 -1.44 -4.43
CA GLN A 103 15.45 -0.90 -5.69
C GLN A 103 14.03 -1.42 -5.95
N ARG A 104 13.78 -2.73 -5.82
CA ARG A 104 12.43 -3.29 -5.97
C ARG A 104 11.43 -2.70 -4.99
N THR A 105 11.81 -2.56 -3.71
CA THR A 105 10.96 -1.90 -2.70
C THR A 105 10.62 -0.46 -3.10
N LEU A 106 11.58 0.28 -3.66
CA LEU A 106 11.34 1.64 -4.15
C LEU A 106 10.39 1.63 -5.35
N GLU A 107 10.58 0.73 -6.31
CA GLU A 107 9.72 0.58 -7.49
C GLU A 107 8.27 0.25 -7.08
N TYR A 108 8.06 -0.67 -6.13
CA TYR A 108 6.71 -0.95 -5.61
C TYR A 108 6.08 0.27 -4.92
N ALA A 109 6.87 0.98 -4.12
CA ALA A 109 6.43 2.17 -3.39
C ALA A 109 6.12 3.35 -4.33
N GLU A 110 6.79 3.46 -5.48
CA GLU A 110 6.56 4.52 -6.46
C GLU A 110 5.12 4.51 -7.00
N SER A 111 4.60 3.35 -7.37
CA SER A 111 3.20 3.21 -7.80
C SER A 111 2.21 3.72 -6.74
N MET A 112 2.40 3.29 -5.49
CA MET A 112 1.56 3.72 -4.36
C MET A 112 1.66 5.23 -4.11
N ASN A 113 2.87 5.80 -4.21
CA ASN A 113 3.07 7.24 -4.04
C ASN A 113 2.35 8.06 -5.12
N ILE A 114 2.42 7.64 -6.39
CA ILE A 114 1.73 8.31 -7.49
C ILE A 114 0.21 8.30 -7.26
N GLN A 115 -0.35 7.13 -6.91
CA GLN A 115 -1.77 7.01 -6.62
C GLN A 115 -2.19 7.87 -5.43
N ARG A 116 -1.40 7.86 -4.34
CA ARG A 116 -1.64 8.69 -3.16
C ARG A 116 -1.69 10.17 -3.51
N ASP A 117 -0.74 10.65 -4.30
CA ASP A 117 -0.67 12.06 -4.68
C ASP A 117 -1.89 12.49 -5.51
N LEU A 118 -2.38 11.62 -6.40
CA LEU A 118 -3.62 11.86 -7.16
C LEU A 118 -4.85 11.92 -6.23
N ILE A 119 -4.99 10.97 -5.32
CA ILE A 119 -6.11 10.92 -4.39
C ILE A 119 -6.09 12.11 -3.43
N TYR A 120 -4.93 12.46 -2.90
CA TYR A 120 -4.80 13.57 -1.96
C TYR A 120 -5.06 14.90 -2.65
N LYS A 121 -4.74 15.01 -3.95
CA LYS A 121 -5.09 16.18 -4.75
C LYS A 121 -6.61 16.34 -4.88
N GLU A 122 -7.35 15.29 -5.20
CA GLU A 122 -8.82 15.36 -5.25
C GLU A 122 -9.44 15.60 -3.86
N ARG A 123 -8.93 14.92 -2.84
CA ARG A 123 -9.34 15.13 -1.44
C ARG A 123 -9.18 16.60 -1.02
N ASN A 124 -8.04 17.20 -1.32
CA ASN A 124 -7.77 18.61 -1.00
C ASN A 124 -8.67 19.56 -1.79
N ARG A 125 -8.98 19.26 -3.06
CA ARG A 125 -9.94 20.05 -3.87
C ARG A 125 -11.32 20.07 -3.21
N LEU A 126 -11.79 18.92 -2.73
CA LEU A 126 -13.04 18.81 -1.99
C LEU A 126 -13.00 19.54 -0.65
N ILE A 127 -11.87 19.53 0.07
CA ILE A 127 -11.74 20.26 1.34
C ILE A 127 -11.75 21.78 1.12
N ASN A 128 -11.03 22.26 0.12
CA ASN A 128 -10.89 23.69 -0.16
C ASN A 128 -12.17 24.30 -0.76
N GLY A 129 -13.03 23.49 -1.38
CA GLY A 129 -14.24 23.98 -2.05
C GLY A 129 -13.95 24.62 -3.40
N ASP A 130 -12.95 24.08 -4.12
CA ASP A 130 -12.48 24.64 -5.39
C ASP A 130 -13.50 24.48 -6.55
N ARG A 131 -14.56 23.68 -6.36
CA ARG A 131 -15.61 23.40 -7.34
C ARG A 131 -16.99 23.41 -6.71
N ASP A 132 -18.00 23.77 -7.50
CA ASP A 132 -19.39 23.56 -7.14
C ASP A 132 -19.67 22.04 -7.10
N LEU A 133 -20.07 21.54 -5.93
CA LEU A 133 -20.33 20.13 -5.69
C LEU A 133 -21.64 19.67 -6.35
N ARG A 134 -22.53 20.59 -6.71
CA ARG A 134 -23.85 20.28 -7.28
C ARG A 134 -23.72 19.80 -8.72
N ASP A 135 -22.90 20.49 -9.53
CA ASP A 135 -22.61 20.08 -10.90
C ASP A 135 -21.91 18.71 -10.92
N VAL A 136 -20.89 18.55 -10.07
CA VAL A 136 -20.17 17.28 -9.93
C VAL A 136 -21.11 16.15 -9.49
N LEU A 137 -22.03 16.42 -8.56
CA LEU A 137 -23.03 15.44 -8.14
C LEU A 137 -23.96 15.05 -9.28
N SER A 138 -24.41 16.00 -10.11
CA SER A 138 -25.29 15.69 -11.24
C SER A 138 -24.62 14.76 -12.25
N GLU A 139 -23.36 15.01 -12.61
CA GLU A 139 -22.58 14.15 -13.50
C GLU A 139 -22.42 12.74 -12.91
N MET A 140 -22.10 12.64 -11.62
CA MET A 140 -21.94 11.35 -10.95
C MET A 140 -23.25 10.56 -10.86
N ILE A 141 -24.39 11.23 -10.68
CA ILE A 141 -25.70 10.57 -10.64
C ILE A 141 -26.05 10.00 -12.02
N ASP A 142 -25.80 10.75 -13.09
CA ASP A 142 -26.04 10.25 -14.44
C ASP A 142 -25.20 9.00 -14.73
N GLU A 143 -23.89 9.04 -14.42
CA GLU A 143 -22.99 7.87 -14.53
C GLU A 143 -23.44 6.69 -13.65
N TYR A 144 -23.92 6.97 -12.43
CA TYR A 144 -24.43 5.96 -11.52
C TYR A 144 -25.70 5.28 -12.06
N ILE A 145 -26.60 6.05 -12.68
CA ILE A 145 -27.79 5.51 -13.33
C ILE A 145 -27.41 4.65 -14.54
N GLU A 146 -26.47 5.09 -15.39
CA GLU A 146 -25.97 4.26 -16.50
C GLU A 146 -25.40 2.93 -15.99
N THR A 147 -24.69 2.95 -14.87
CA THR A 147 -24.16 1.75 -14.24
C THR A 147 -25.29 0.80 -13.86
N ILE A 148 -26.34 1.28 -13.20
CA ILE A 148 -27.52 0.49 -12.83
C ILE A 148 -28.23 -0.09 -14.06
N LEU A 149 -28.39 0.70 -15.12
CA LEU A 149 -29.05 0.25 -16.35
C LEU A 149 -28.23 -0.80 -17.10
N SER A 150 -26.90 -0.74 -16.97
CA SER A 150 -26.00 -1.76 -17.50
C SER A 150 -25.94 -3.02 -16.63
N GLU A 151 -26.35 -2.94 -15.36
CA GLU A 151 -26.48 -4.11 -14.50
C GLU A 151 -27.62 -5.01 -14.99
N ASN A 152 -27.41 -6.32 -14.83
CA ASN A 152 -28.34 -7.33 -15.30
C ASN A 152 -29.50 -7.56 -14.31
N ILE A 153 -30.23 -6.50 -13.97
CA ILE A 153 -31.45 -6.53 -13.14
C ILE A 153 -32.61 -7.05 -13.98
N LYS A 154 -33.13 -8.24 -13.66
CA LYS A 154 -34.15 -8.93 -14.46
C LYS A 154 -35.53 -8.91 -13.83
N THR A 155 -35.62 -8.68 -12.53
CA THR A 155 -36.87 -8.83 -11.78
C THR A 155 -37.20 -7.58 -10.97
N ARG A 156 -38.49 -7.43 -10.66
CA ARG A 156 -38.98 -6.32 -9.83
C ARG A 156 -38.47 -6.44 -8.40
N GLU A 157 -38.30 -7.66 -7.92
CA GLU A 157 -37.74 -7.95 -6.62
C GLU A 157 -36.26 -7.55 -6.53
N GLU A 158 -35.45 -7.85 -7.57
CA GLU A 158 -34.05 -7.42 -7.66
C GLU A 158 -33.94 -5.89 -7.69
N LEU A 159 -34.76 -5.22 -8.52
CA LEU A 159 -34.78 -3.77 -8.59
C LEU A 159 -35.17 -3.14 -7.25
N PHE A 160 -36.22 -3.65 -6.60
CA PHE A 160 -36.66 -3.17 -5.31
C PHE A 160 -35.57 -3.32 -4.25
N HIS A 161 -34.92 -4.49 -4.21
CA HIS A 161 -33.81 -4.75 -3.29
C HIS A 161 -32.63 -3.80 -3.53
N TYR A 162 -32.28 -3.56 -4.80
CA TYR A 162 -31.23 -2.62 -5.17
C TYR A 162 -31.53 -1.21 -4.67
N ILE A 163 -32.74 -0.71 -4.94
CA ILE A 163 -33.15 0.64 -4.53
C ILE A 163 -33.09 0.78 -3.01
N VAL A 164 -33.62 -0.19 -2.25
CA VAL A 164 -33.62 -0.15 -0.78
C VAL A 164 -32.21 -0.22 -0.20
N THR A 165 -31.26 -0.88 -0.88
CA THR A 165 -29.90 -1.08 -0.38
C THR A 165 -28.96 0.06 -0.76
N ASN A 166 -29.23 0.77 -1.86
CA ASN A 166 -28.29 1.72 -2.47
C ASN A 166 -28.84 3.12 -2.75
N ILE A 167 -30.17 3.30 -2.83
CA ILE A 167 -30.78 4.57 -3.29
C ILE A 167 -31.69 5.20 -2.23
N SER A 168 -32.66 4.48 -1.67
CA SER A 168 -33.56 5.04 -0.66
C SER A 168 -34.20 3.99 0.23
N PHE A 169 -34.17 4.21 1.54
CA PHE A 169 -34.89 3.41 2.54
C PHE A 169 -36.41 3.66 2.56
N ASN A 170 -36.87 4.75 1.93
CA ASN A 170 -38.24 5.22 2.05
C ASN A 170 -39.19 4.59 1.02
N ILE A 171 -38.66 3.88 0.02
CA ILE A 171 -39.48 3.20 -0.97
C ILE A 171 -40.23 2.03 -0.32
N ARG A 172 -41.56 2.01 -0.49
CA ARG A 172 -42.42 0.93 0.04
C ARG A 172 -42.77 -0.10 -1.03
N GLU A 173 -43.07 0.37 -2.23
CA GLU A 173 -43.51 -0.45 -3.36
C GLU A 173 -43.03 0.18 -4.68
N LEU A 174 -42.83 -0.65 -5.70
CA LEU A 174 -42.58 -0.21 -7.07
C LEU A 174 -43.91 0.10 -7.78
N PRO A 175 -43.97 1.13 -8.65
CA PRO A 175 -45.15 1.42 -9.46
C PRO A 175 -45.58 0.19 -10.28
N LEU A 176 -46.86 -0.16 -10.23
CA LEU A 176 -47.40 -1.36 -10.88
C LEU A 176 -47.20 -1.36 -12.40
N ASP A 177 -47.15 -0.17 -12.99
CA ASP A 177 -46.95 0.11 -14.41
C ASP A 177 -45.48 0.20 -14.84
N LEU A 178 -44.53 0.11 -13.90
CA LEU A 178 -43.10 0.13 -14.22
C LEU A 178 -42.70 -1.14 -14.99
N VAL A 179 -42.25 -0.96 -16.23
CA VAL A 179 -41.67 -2.02 -17.06
C VAL A 179 -40.15 -1.94 -16.93
N ILE A 180 -39.49 -3.01 -16.48
CA ILE A 180 -38.04 -3.00 -16.23
C ILE A 180 -37.27 -3.08 -17.54
N GLU A 181 -37.82 -3.80 -18.52
CA GLU A 181 -37.24 -3.96 -19.84
C GLU A 181 -37.30 -2.69 -20.69
N ASP A 182 -38.10 -1.70 -20.28
CA ASP A 182 -38.09 -0.37 -20.86
C ASP A 182 -37.05 0.50 -20.13
N GLU A 183 -35.86 0.55 -20.72
CA GLU A 183 -34.72 1.31 -20.18
C GLU A 183 -35.07 2.78 -19.92
N GLN A 184 -35.87 3.41 -20.78
CA GLN A 184 -36.24 4.82 -20.62
C GLN A 184 -37.21 5.01 -19.45
N ALA A 185 -38.18 4.11 -19.31
CA ALA A 185 -39.10 4.14 -18.17
C ALA A 185 -38.35 3.90 -16.85
N LEU A 186 -37.44 2.91 -16.82
CA LEU A 186 -36.60 2.61 -15.66
C LEU A 186 -35.69 3.78 -15.29
N ARG A 187 -35.00 4.38 -16.27
CA ARG A 187 -34.17 5.57 -16.08
C ARG A 187 -34.94 6.72 -15.46
N ASN A 188 -36.10 7.07 -16.03
CA ASN A 188 -36.93 8.16 -15.54
C ASN A 188 -37.39 7.90 -14.09
N PHE A 189 -37.71 6.65 -13.77
CA PHE A 189 -38.09 6.25 -12.42
C PHE A 189 -36.92 6.36 -11.42
N LEU A 190 -35.72 5.91 -11.78
CA LEU A 190 -34.52 6.05 -10.94
C LEU A 190 -34.19 7.52 -10.68
N ILE A 191 -34.21 8.36 -11.73
CA ILE A 191 -34.03 9.82 -11.62
C ILE A 191 -35.06 10.41 -10.64
N GLN A 192 -36.31 10.00 -10.73
CA GLN A 192 -37.37 10.50 -9.85
C GLN A 192 -37.10 10.14 -8.38
N ILE A 193 -36.73 8.90 -8.08
CA ILE A 193 -36.43 8.48 -6.70
C ILE A 193 -35.21 9.25 -6.17
N ILE A 194 -34.13 9.31 -6.95
CA ILE A 194 -32.90 10.00 -6.57
C ILE A 194 -33.18 11.48 -6.29
N ASN A 195 -33.92 12.16 -7.17
CA ASN A 195 -34.28 13.56 -6.97
C ASN A 195 -35.15 13.78 -5.73
N ASN A 196 -36.07 12.87 -5.43
CA ASN A 196 -36.86 12.96 -4.20
C ASN A 196 -35.98 12.86 -2.96
N GLU A 197 -35.09 11.87 -2.90
CA GLU A 197 -34.19 11.66 -1.77
C GLU A 197 -33.24 12.87 -1.56
N LEU A 198 -32.69 13.41 -2.65
CA LEU A 198 -31.85 14.61 -2.59
C LEU A 198 -32.63 15.85 -2.14
N ASN A 199 -33.85 16.03 -2.63
CA ASN A 199 -34.70 17.16 -2.25
C ASN A 199 -35.12 17.09 -0.78
N ASP A 200 -35.37 15.89 -0.25
CA ASP A 200 -35.70 15.71 1.17
C ASP A 200 -34.51 16.13 2.05
N LYS A 201 -33.29 15.69 1.71
CA LYS A 201 -32.07 16.09 2.42
C LYS A 201 -31.77 17.58 2.28
N LYS A 202 -31.98 18.13 1.08
CA LYS A 202 -31.82 19.56 0.82
C LYS A 202 -32.78 20.38 1.66
N THR A 203 -34.07 20.03 1.69
CA THR A 203 -35.09 20.74 2.47
C THR A 203 -34.77 20.72 3.97
N LEU A 204 -34.18 19.62 4.46
CA LEU A 204 -33.75 19.51 5.85
C LEU A 204 -32.50 20.36 6.17
N LEU A 205 -31.54 20.44 5.25
CA LEU A 205 -30.20 20.99 5.50
C LEU A 205 -29.99 22.44 5.02
N GLU A 206 -30.65 22.87 3.94
CA GLU A 206 -30.51 24.21 3.37
C GLU A 206 -30.86 25.33 4.37
N PRO A 207 -31.88 25.21 5.26
CA PRO A 207 -32.16 26.24 6.27
C PRO A 207 -31.01 26.51 7.24
N HIS A 208 -30.05 25.59 7.32
CA HIS A 208 -28.89 25.66 8.19
C HIS A 208 -27.57 25.92 7.44
N ASP A 209 -27.60 26.07 6.11
CA ASP A 209 -26.40 26.18 5.26
C ASP A 209 -25.46 24.96 5.36
N LEU A 210 -26.07 23.78 5.56
CA LEU A 210 -25.37 22.54 5.89
C LEU A 210 -25.34 21.53 4.73
N TYR A 211 -26.06 21.81 3.64
CA TYR A 211 -26.19 20.89 2.50
C TYR A 211 -24.85 20.65 1.79
N ASP A 212 -24.11 21.71 1.48
CA ASP A 212 -22.81 21.60 0.80
C ASP A 212 -21.75 20.92 1.71
N GLN A 213 -21.85 21.13 3.04
CA GLN A 213 -21.01 20.42 4.00
C GLN A 213 -21.33 18.92 4.01
N PHE A 214 -22.62 18.56 3.98
CA PHE A 214 -23.04 17.17 3.88
C PHE A 214 -22.48 16.51 2.62
N LEU A 215 -22.68 17.11 1.45
CA LEU A 215 -22.15 16.59 0.18
C LEU A 215 -20.64 16.34 0.28
N ARG A 216 -19.89 17.32 0.79
CA ARG A 216 -18.44 17.24 0.95
C ARG A 216 -18.01 16.10 1.87
N VAL A 217 -18.64 15.97 3.04
CA VAL A 217 -18.29 14.90 3.99
C VAL A 217 -18.62 13.53 3.41
N SER A 218 -19.75 13.38 2.72
CA SER A 218 -20.14 12.14 2.04
C SER A 218 -19.14 11.74 0.95
N MET A 219 -18.68 12.70 0.14
CA MET A 219 -17.69 12.45 -0.89
C MET A 219 -16.31 12.12 -0.31
N LEU A 220 -15.88 12.85 0.73
CA LEU A 220 -14.60 12.60 1.40
C LEU A 220 -14.59 11.22 2.06
N LYS A 221 -15.70 10.80 2.67
CA LYS A 221 -15.84 9.48 3.28
C LYS A 221 -15.63 8.37 2.25
N ALA A 222 -16.25 8.48 1.07
CA ALA A 222 -16.08 7.52 -0.01
C ALA A 222 -14.62 7.41 -0.48
N ILE A 223 -13.93 8.55 -0.66
CA ILE A 223 -12.50 8.56 -1.03
C ILE A 223 -11.65 7.89 0.05
N ASP A 224 -11.85 8.27 1.31
CA ASP A 224 -11.01 7.81 2.42
C ASP A 224 -11.14 6.29 2.63
N ASP A 225 -12.36 5.74 2.56
CA ASP A 225 -12.60 4.30 2.73
C ASP A 225 -12.00 3.49 1.57
N ASN A 226 -12.29 3.88 0.33
CA ASN A 226 -11.75 3.19 -0.86
C ASN A 226 -10.22 3.26 -0.94
N TRP A 227 -9.62 4.39 -0.54
CA TRP A 227 -8.17 4.52 -0.52
C TRP A 227 -7.52 3.58 0.50
N VAL A 228 -8.14 3.38 1.67
CA VAL A 228 -7.66 2.41 2.67
C VAL A 228 -7.68 0.99 2.09
N GLU A 229 -8.78 0.61 1.43
CA GLU A 229 -8.89 -0.69 0.77
C GLU A 229 -7.86 -0.86 -0.35
N GLN A 230 -7.63 0.17 -1.17
CA GLN A 230 -6.62 0.13 -2.23
C GLN A 230 -5.20 -0.01 -1.68
N VAL A 231 -4.87 0.66 -0.58
CA VAL A 231 -3.56 0.51 0.07
C VAL A 231 -3.37 -0.93 0.55
N ASP A 232 -4.39 -1.54 1.14
CA ASP A 232 -4.34 -2.95 1.54
C ASP A 232 -4.20 -3.88 0.33
N TYR A 233 -4.98 -3.65 -0.73
CA TYR A 233 -4.87 -4.38 -1.99
C TYR A 233 -3.45 -4.33 -2.58
N LEU A 234 -2.82 -3.15 -2.65
CA LEU A 234 -1.45 -3.01 -3.14
C LEU A 234 -0.42 -3.76 -2.27
N GLN A 235 -0.63 -3.79 -0.95
CA GLN A 235 0.22 -4.57 -0.04
C GLN A 235 0.08 -6.07 -0.30
N GLN A 236 -1.14 -6.58 -0.46
CA GLN A 236 -1.40 -7.97 -0.77
C GLN A 236 -0.84 -8.36 -2.15
N LEU A 237 -1.01 -7.49 -3.16
CA LEU A 237 -0.49 -7.67 -4.51
C LEU A 237 1.04 -7.79 -4.50
N MET A 238 1.72 -6.93 -3.73
CA MET A 238 3.18 -7.00 -3.57
C MET A 238 3.63 -8.34 -2.97
N MET A 239 2.92 -8.88 -1.98
CA MET A 239 3.21 -10.18 -1.39
C MET A 239 2.97 -11.34 -2.37
N ALA A 240 1.86 -11.30 -3.11
CA ALA A 240 1.49 -12.33 -4.06
C ALA A 240 2.51 -12.47 -5.21
N ILE A 241 2.96 -11.33 -5.75
CA ILE A 241 3.95 -11.29 -6.84
C ILE A 241 5.32 -11.77 -6.35
N GLY A 242 5.67 -11.52 -5.09
CA GLY A 242 6.90 -12.05 -4.49
C GLY A 242 6.94 -13.59 -4.41
N GLY A 243 5.79 -14.25 -4.36
CA GLY A 243 5.67 -15.71 -4.34
C GLY A 243 5.75 -16.38 -5.72
N GLN A 244 5.59 -15.63 -6.82
CA GLN A 244 5.56 -16.16 -8.18
C GLN A 244 6.95 -16.16 -8.83
N THR A 245 7.91 -16.91 -8.28
CA THR A 245 9.26 -17.04 -8.88
C THR A 245 9.30 -17.91 -10.15
N ALA A 246 8.17 -18.49 -10.58
CA ALA A 246 8.10 -19.43 -11.69
C ALA A 246 7.60 -18.83 -13.03
N SER A 247 7.16 -17.56 -13.04
CA SER A 247 6.70 -16.90 -14.28
C SER A 247 7.87 -16.31 -15.08
N GLN A 248 7.78 -16.36 -16.41
CA GLN A 248 8.78 -15.76 -17.32
C GLN A 248 8.61 -14.24 -17.48
N THR A 249 7.57 -13.65 -16.90
CA THR A 249 7.30 -12.20 -16.97
C THR A 249 8.04 -11.44 -15.89
N ASN A 250 8.39 -10.17 -16.14
CA ASN A 250 9.02 -9.32 -15.14
C ASN A 250 7.98 -8.98 -14.03
N PRO A 251 8.22 -9.40 -12.77
CA PRO A 251 7.26 -9.20 -11.67
C PRO A 251 6.86 -7.74 -11.44
N ILE A 252 7.77 -6.79 -11.69
CA ILE A 252 7.52 -5.36 -11.52
C ILE A 252 6.53 -4.85 -12.57
N VAL A 253 6.66 -5.31 -13.82
CA VAL A 253 5.76 -4.90 -14.90
C VAL A 253 4.34 -5.40 -14.63
N GLU A 254 4.23 -6.65 -14.18
CA GLU A 254 2.95 -7.23 -13.78
C GLU A 254 2.31 -6.47 -12.63
N TYR A 255 3.10 -6.14 -11.59
CA TYR A 255 2.64 -5.33 -10.47
C TYR A 255 2.09 -3.99 -10.93
N TYR A 256 2.82 -3.27 -11.78
CA TYR A 256 2.35 -1.97 -12.27
C TYR A 256 1.05 -2.07 -13.06
N ARG A 257 0.89 -3.12 -13.88
CA ARG A 257 -0.35 -3.35 -14.64
C ARG A 257 -1.53 -3.60 -13.71
N GLU A 258 -1.40 -4.54 -12.77
CA GLU A 258 -2.45 -4.89 -11.83
C GLU A 258 -2.76 -3.72 -10.87
N ALA A 259 -1.73 -3.02 -10.38
CA ALA A 259 -1.89 -1.84 -9.54
C ALA A 259 -2.65 -0.70 -10.25
N TYR A 260 -2.41 -0.53 -11.56
CA TYR A 260 -3.14 0.45 -12.37
C TYR A 260 -4.61 0.02 -12.58
N MET A 261 -4.86 -1.25 -12.89
CA MET A 261 -6.22 -1.78 -13.02
C MET A 261 -7.00 -1.63 -11.71
N GLY A 262 -6.38 -1.96 -10.56
CA GLY A 262 -6.98 -1.75 -9.24
C GLY A 262 -7.25 -0.27 -8.95
N PHE A 263 -6.36 0.63 -9.36
CA PHE A 263 -6.58 2.07 -9.20
C PHE A 263 -7.75 2.60 -10.03
N GLU A 264 -7.90 2.16 -11.28
CA GLU A 264 -9.06 2.54 -12.09
C GLU A 264 -10.36 1.97 -11.53
N ALA A 265 -10.35 0.70 -11.08
CA ALA A 265 -11.51 0.11 -10.40
C ALA A 265 -11.88 0.88 -9.12
N MET A 266 -10.89 1.25 -8.30
CA MET A 266 -11.10 2.07 -7.10
C MET A 266 -11.72 3.43 -7.45
N LYS A 267 -11.30 4.09 -8.54
CA LYS A 267 -11.89 5.37 -8.95
C LYS A 267 -13.37 5.23 -9.29
N GLU A 268 -13.76 4.17 -9.99
CA GLU A 268 -15.17 3.91 -10.28
C GLU A 268 -15.95 3.59 -9.01
N GLN A 269 -15.38 2.78 -8.11
CA GLN A 269 -15.99 2.47 -6.82
C GLN A 269 -16.17 3.72 -5.95
N ILE A 270 -15.18 4.62 -5.91
CA ILE A 270 -15.28 5.91 -5.23
C ILE A 270 -16.51 6.68 -5.72
N ARG A 271 -16.71 6.81 -7.04
CA ARG A 271 -17.87 7.55 -7.58
C ARG A 271 -19.19 6.93 -7.15
N SER A 272 -19.30 5.60 -7.26
CA SER A 272 -20.47 4.85 -6.81
C SER A 272 -20.75 5.08 -5.32
N ASP A 273 -19.72 4.99 -4.48
CA ASP A 273 -19.83 5.18 -3.05
C ASP A 273 -20.10 6.64 -2.65
N MET A 274 -19.64 7.62 -3.43
CA MET A 274 -20.00 9.03 -3.23
C MET A 274 -21.51 9.20 -3.37
N VAL A 275 -22.10 8.69 -4.47
CA VAL A 275 -23.54 8.77 -4.72
C VAL A 275 -24.29 7.99 -3.66
N ARG A 276 -23.89 6.74 -3.37
CA ARG A 276 -24.51 5.91 -2.32
C ARG A 276 -24.46 6.58 -0.95
N ASN A 277 -23.33 7.16 -0.54
CA ASN A 277 -23.22 7.89 0.73
C ASN A 277 -24.14 9.11 0.78
N ILE A 278 -24.28 9.83 -0.34
CA ILE A 278 -25.18 10.99 -0.44
C ILE A 278 -26.64 10.55 -0.38
N LEU A 279 -27.02 9.44 -1.01
CA LEU A 279 -28.40 8.94 -1.09
C LEU A 279 -28.84 8.17 0.15
N MET A 280 -27.95 7.36 0.73
CA MET A 280 -28.27 6.50 1.86
C MET A 280 -27.76 7.05 3.20
N GLY A 281 -26.93 8.09 3.19
CA GLY A 281 -26.47 8.74 4.41
C GLY A 281 -27.63 9.31 5.20
N LEU A 282 -27.81 8.83 6.44
CA LEU A 282 -28.84 9.33 7.35
C LEU A 282 -28.34 10.61 8.00
N VAL A 283 -29.12 11.67 7.85
CA VAL A 283 -28.79 13.01 8.34
C VAL A 283 -29.64 13.30 9.57
N GLN A 284 -28.99 13.60 10.69
CA GLN A 284 -29.65 14.06 11.91
C GLN A 284 -29.06 15.39 12.36
N MET A 285 -29.92 16.24 12.91
CA MET A 285 -29.48 17.48 13.55
C MET A 285 -29.04 17.17 14.98
N GLY A 286 -27.77 17.42 15.27
CA GLY A 286 -27.22 17.33 16.62
C GLY A 286 -27.77 18.45 17.52
N PRO A 287 -27.73 18.26 18.86
CA PRO A 287 -28.27 19.21 19.82
C PRO A 287 -27.58 20.59 19.82
N LYS A 288 -26.43 20.73 19.15
CA LYS A 288 -25.68 21.98 18.99
C LYS A 288 -25.82 22.64 17.61
N GLY A 289 -26.69 22.10 16.74
CA GLY A 289 -26.81 22.58 15.35
C GLY A 289 -25.72 22.03 14.42
N GLU A 290 -25.01 20.97 14.83
CA GLU A 290 -24.05 20.24 14.01
C GLU A 290 -24.74 19.11 13.24
N ILE A 291 -24.34 18.83 12.00
CA ILE A 291 -24.84 17.66 11.27
C ILE A 291 -24.20 16.41 11.88
N VAL A 292 -25.01 15.41 12.22
CA VAL A 292 -24.54 14.05 12.46
C VAL A 292 -24.98 13.20 11.27
N THR A 293 -24.00 12.71 10.51
CA THR A 293 -24.23 11.83 9.37
C THR A 293 -23.81 10.41 9.69
N HIS A 294 -24.73 9.48 9.47
CA HIS A 294 -24.45 8.05 9.52
C HIS A 294 -24.42 7.50 8.10
N PHE A 295 -23.25 7.03 7.69
CA PHE A 295 -23.04 6.42 6.39
C PHE A 295 -23.40 4.91 6.45
N PRO A 296 -23.96 4.37 5.36
CA PRO A 296 -24.35 2.96 5.24
C PRO A 296 -23.17 2.01 5.01
#